data_AF-G4RG02-F1
#
_entry.id   AF-G4RG02-F1
#
_cell.length_a   1.000
_cell.length_b   1.000
_cell.length_c   1.000
_cell.angle_alpha   90.00
_cell.angle_beta   90.00
_cell.angle_gamma   90.00
#
_symmetry.space_group_name_H-M   'P 1'
#
loop_
_entity.id
_entity.type
_entity.pdbx_description
1 polymer ?
#
loop_
_entity_poly.entity_id
_entity_poly.type
_entity_poly.pdbx_seq_one_letter_code
_entity_poly.pdbx_strand_id
1 'polypeptide(L)'
;MSRFLQRLNIVLGVIAVIAVVAVYSQKHMAELTAEKIGRIESAIAQQQADLSILKADWAYLNQPTHIQPIVDRHNDVLNLQVAEAKQFGSFADLPMRPQQRLDTESLDALFETVEAGEDPIGSLLEGLL
;
A
#
# COMPACT_ATOMS: atom_id res chain seq x y z
N MET A 1 11.93 -31.39 -61.69
CA MET A 1 12.55 -30.19 -61.09
C MET A 1 11.56 -29.04 -60.85
N SER A 2 10.71 -28.67 -61.83
CA SER A 2 9.80 -27.49 -61.72
C SER A 2 8.82 -27.51 -60.54
N ARG A 3 8.23 -28.66 -60.20
CA ARG A 3 7.29 -28.78 -59.07
C ARG A 3 7.92 -28.58 -57.70
N PHE A 4 9.25 -28.71 -57.57
CA PHE A 4 9.96 -28.43 -56.32
C PHE A 4 10.07 -26.91 -56.11
N LEU A 5 10.48 -26.17 -57.15
CA LEU A 5 10.58 -24.71 -57.11
C LEU A 5 9.22 -24.03 -56.86
N GLN A 6 8.14 -24.54 -57.46
CA GLN A 6 6.79 -24.03 -57.20
C GLN A 6 6.35 -24.24 -55.75
N ARG A 7 6.62 -25.43 -55.18
CA ARG A 7 6.32 -25.72 -53.76
C ARG A 7 7.13 -24.81 -52.82
N LEU A 8 8.41 -24.61 -53.10
CA LEU A 8 9.26 -23.70 -52.34
C LEU A 8 8.74 -22.26 -52.37
N ASN A 9 8.35 -21.77 -53.54
CA ASN A 9 7.86 -20.39 -53.69
C ASN A 9 6.53 -20.17 -52.95
N ILE A 10 5.64 -21.17 -52.95
CA ILE A 10 4.40 -21.12 -52.17
C ILE A 10 4.70 -21.08 -50.68
N VAL A 11 5.62 -21.91 -50.18
CA VAL A 11 6.04 -21.90 -48.77
C VAL A 11 6.63 -20.56 -48.37
N LEU A 12 7.51 -20.00 -49.20
CA LEU A 12 8.08 -18.66 -48.97
C LEU A 12 7.01 -17.57 -48.94
N GLY A 13 6.03 -17.63 -49.85
CA GLY A 13 4.90 -16.69 -49.88
C GLY A 13 4.06 -16.78 -48.61
N VAL A 14 3.75 -17.99 -48.14
CA VAL A 14 3.00 -18.20 -46.89
C VAL A 14 3.77 -17.65 -45.69
N ILE A 15 5.08 -17.93 -45.60
CA ILE A 15 5.93 -17.40 -44.52
C ILE A 15 5.95 -15.87 -44.55
N ALA A 16 6.06 -15.26 -45.73
CA ALA A 16 6.05 -13.81 -45.88
C ALA A 16 4.73 -13.19 -45.39
N VAL A 17 3.59 -13.79 -45.74
CA VAL A 17 2.27 -13.33 -45.28
C VAL A 17 2.15 -13.44 -43.75
N ILE A 18 2.58 -14.55 -43.15
CA ILE A 18 2.59 -14.73 -41.70
C ILE A 18 3.47 -13.68 -41.02
N ALA A 19 4.66 -13.40 -41.57
CA ALA A 19 5.56 -12.39 -41.04
C ALA A 19 4.93 -10.98 -41.06
N VAL A 20 4.25 -10.60 -42.15
CA VAL A 20 3.55 -9.31 -42.25
C VAL A 20 2.42 -9.21 -41.21
N VAL A 21 1.62 -10.27 -41.06
CA VAL A 21 0.54 -10.31 -40.06
C VAL A 21 1.10 -10.19 -38.64
N ALA A 22 2.19 -10.91 -38.33
CA ALA A 22 2.82 -10.87 -37.02
C ALA A 22 3.33 -9.46 -36.66
N VAL A 23 4.01 -8.78 -37.60
CA VAL A 23 4.50 -7.42 -37.40
C VAL A 23 3.35 -6.43 -37.16
N TYR A 24 2.27 -6.54 -37.93
CA TYR A 24 1.11 -5.67 -37.77
C TYR A 24 0.39 -5.91 -36.45
N SER A 25 0.23 -7.17 -36.05
CA SER A 25 -0.30 -7.55 -34.73
C SER A 25 0.55 -6.95 -33.60
N GLN A 26 1.87 -7.01 -33.71
CA GLN A 26 2.78 -6.46 -32.71
C GLN A 26 2.64 -4.94 -32.59
N LYS A 27 2.52 -4.22 -33.71
CA LYS A 27 2.26 -2.78 -33.73
C LYS A 27 0.94 -2.45 -33.03
N HIS A 28 -0.11 -3.20 -33.33
CA HIS A 28 -1.44 -2.93 -32.77
C HIS A 28 -1.50 -3.21 -31.25
N MET A 29 -0.84 -4.27 -30.78
CA MET A 29 -0.73 -4.56 -29.34
C MET A 29 0.00 -3.44 -28.57
N ALA A 30 1.03 -2.85 -29.18
CA ALA A 30 1.74 -1.71 -28.59
C ALA A 30 0.84 -0.47 -28.50
N GLU A 31 0.07 -0.16 -29.56
CA GLU A 31 -0.86 0.98 -29.59
C GLU A 31 -1.99 0.84 -28.56
N LEU A 32 -2.59 -0.35 -28.43
CA LEU A 32 -3.65 -0.60 -27.45
C LEU A 32 -3.16 -0.46 -26.00
N THR A 33 -1.91 -0.84 -25.74
CA THR A 33 -1.31 -0.70 -24.40
C THR A 33 -1.02 0.76 -24.09
N ALA A 34 -0.50 1.51 -25.06
CA ALA A 34 -0.26 2.95 -24.92
C ALA A 34 -1.56 3.73 -24.66
N GLU A 35 -2.65 3.38 -25.35
CA GLU A 35 -3.95 4.01 -25.13
C GLU A 35 -4.48 3.77 -23.71
N LYS A 36 -4.35 2.53 -23.19
CA LYS A 36 -4.76 2.20 -21.82
C LYS A 36 -3.98 2.99 -20.78
N ILE A 37 -2.67 3.13 -20.96
CA ILE A 37 -1.81 3.91 -20.07
C ILE A 37 -2.27 5.37 -20.06
N GLY A 38 -2.45 5.98 -21.24
CA GLY A 38 -2.90 7.37 -21.34
C GLY A 38 -4.27 7.61 -20.69
N ARG A 39 -5.21 6.66 -20.81
CA ARG A 39 -6.51 6.74 -20.12
C ARG A 39 -6.35 6.71 -18.60
N ILE A 40 -5.48 5.84 -18.08
CA ILE A 40 -5.22 5.72 -16.63
C ILE A 40 -4.54 6.99 -16.11
N GLU A 41 -3.52 7.50 -16.81
CA GLU A 41 -2.84 8.75 -16.43
C GLU A 41 -3.81 9.94 -16.40
N SER A 42 -4.71 10.04 -17.38
CA SER A 42 -5.75 11.08 -17.40
C SER A 42 -6.71 10.95 -16.21
N ALA A 43 -7.13 9.73 -15.87
CA ALA A 43 -7.98 9.47 -14.71
C ALA A 43 -7.26 9.84 -13.40
N ILE A 44 -5.97 9.49 -13.27
CA ILE A 44 -5.15 9.86 -12.11
C ILE A 44 -5.05 11.38 -12.00
N ALA A 45 -4.81 12.09 -13.10
CA ALA A 45 -4.72 13.55 -13.09
C ALA A 45 -6.03 14.21 -12.63
N GLN A 46 -7.18 13.70 -13.08
CA GLN A 46 -8.50 14.16 -12.62
C GLN A 46 -8.69 13.92 -11.11
N GLN A 47 -8.39 12.71 -10.63
CA GLN A 47 -8.48 12.38 -9.21
C GLN A 47 -7.55 13.23 -8.33
N GLN A 48 -6.35 13.55 -8.83
CA GLN A 48 -5.42 14.44 -8.11
C GLN A 48 -5.97 15.88 -8.03
N ALA A 49 -6.63 16.35 -9.08
CA ALA A 49 -7.30 17.66 -9.05
C ALA A 49 -8.43 17.68 -8.01
N ASP A 50 -9.26 16.65 -7.96
CA ASP A 50 -10.33 16.53 -6.96
C ASP A 50 -9.77 16.46 -5.53
N LEU A 51 -8.72 15.67 -5.32
CA LEU A 51 -8.02 15.59 -4.03
C LEU A 51 -7.42 16.93 -3.62
N SER A 52 -6.98 17.76 -4.57
CA SER A 52 -6.40 19.07 -4.26
C SER A 52 -7.44 20.01 -3.64
N ILE A 53 -8.68 19.98 -4.17
CA ILE A 53 -9.81 20.73 -3.64
C ILE A 53 -10.16 20.22 -2.24
N LEU A 54 -10.31 18.91 -2.07
CA LEU A 54 -10.63 18.32 -0.77
C LEU A 54 -9.55 18.61 0.29
N LYS A 55 -8.28 18.62 -0.11
CA LYS A 55 -7.17 19.02 0.78
C LYS A 55 -7.25 20.49 1.18
N ALA A 56 -7.68 21.37 0.27
CA ALA A 56 -7.88 22.77 0.58
C ALA A 56 -9.01 22.96 1.60
N ASP A 57 -10.14 22.26 1.42
CA ASP A 57 -11.25 22.29 2.37
C ASP A 57 -10.85 21.71 3.73
N TRP A 58 -10.11 20.59 3.74
CA TRP A 58 -9.57 20.03 4.97
C TRP A 58 -8.61 21.00 5.68
N ALA A 59 -7.73 21.66 4.93
CA ALA A 59 -6.83 22.65 5.48
C ALA A 59 -7.59 23.85 6.05
N TYR A 60 -8.68 24.29 5.40
CA TYR A 60 -9.56 25.34 5.89
C TYR A 60 -10.26 24.95 7.20
N LEU A 61 -10.83 23.75 7.27
CA LEU A 61 -11.51 23.25 8.47
C LEU A 61 -10.54 23.00 9.64
N ASN A 62 -9.28 22.65 9.37
CA ASN A 62 -8.27 22.44 10.40
C ASN A 62 -7.53 23.71 10.85
N GLN A 63 -7.96 24.89 10.40
CA GLN A 63 -7.32 26.12 10.89
C GLN A 63 -7.60 26.30 12.39
N PRO A 64 -6.61 26.76 13.18
CA PRO A 64 -6.76 26.99 14.61
C PRO A 64 -7.95 27.90 14.94
N THR A 65 -8.23 28.89 14.09
CA THR A 65 -9.35 29.82 14.24
C THR A 65 -10.72 29.10 14.26
N HIS A 66 -10.85 27.97 13.58
CA HIS A 66 -12.10 27.18 13.55
C HIS A 66 -12.14 26.12 14.64
N ILE A 67 -11.00 25.50 14.98
CA ILE A 67 -10.92 24.45 16.01
C ILE A 67 -10.98 25.03 17.43
N GLN A 68 -10.29 26.15 17.69
CA GLN A 68 -10.15 26.71 19.03
C GLN A 68 -11.51 26.98 19.71
N PRO A 69 -12.52 27.60 19.05
CA PRO A 69 -13.83 27.81 19.66
C PRO A 69 -14.58 26.51 19.99
N ILE A 70 -14.35 25.43 19.22
CA ILE A 70 -14.97 24.11 19.46
C ILE A 70 -14.33 23.46 20.68
N VAL A 71 -13.00 23.54 20.78
CA VAL A 71 -12.20 23.08 21.92
C VAL A 71 -12.60 23.83 23.19
N ASP A 72 -12.70 25.16 23.12
CA ASP A 72 -13.08 26.00 24.26
C ASP A 72 -14.49 25.66 24.74
N ARG A 73 -15.44 25.42 23.83
CA ARG A 73 -16.83 25.05 24.17
C ARG A 73 -16.92 23.70 24.88
N HIS A 74 -16.07 22.73 24.53
CA HIS A 74 -16.14 21.37 25.06
C HIS A 74 -14.97 21.06 26.00
N ASN A 75 -14.31 22.08 26.55
CA ASN A 75 -13.14 21.90 27.39
C ASN A 75 -13.45 21.06 28.64
N ASP A 76 -14.65 21.22 29.21
CA ASP A 76 -15.12 20.45 30.37
C ASP A 76 -15.17 18.93 30.13
N VAL A 77 -15.41 18.50 28.88
CA VAL A 77 -15.46 17.09 28.48
C VAL A 77 -14.10 16.61 27.96
N LEU A 78 -13.43 17.45 27.17
CA LEU A 78 -12.18 17.08 26.49
C LEU A 78 -10.96 17.15 27.43
N ASN A 79 -11.00 17.98 28.47
CA ASN A 79 -9.92 18.21 29.44
C ASN A 79 -8.55 18.40 28.76
N LEU A 80 -8.52 19.18 27.68
CA LEU A 80 -7.32 19.40 26.87
C LEU A 80 -6.37 20.35 27.61
N GLN A 81 -5.15 19.88 27.85
CA GLN A 81 -4.08 20.66 28.46
C GLN A 81 -3.09 21.12 27.39
N VAL A 82 -2.48 22.29 27.61
CA VAL A 82 -1.38 22.75 26.76
C VAL A 82 -0.26 21.71 26.85
N ALA A 83 0.16 21.18 25.71
CA ALA A 83 1.24 20.22 25.66
C ALA A 83 2.51 20.86 26.21
N GLU A 84 3.07 20.27 27.26
CA GLU A 84 4.31 20.76 27.87
C GLU A 84 5.51 20.36 27.00
N ALA A 85 6.52 21.24 26.90
CA ALA A 85 7.73 20.97 26.10
C ALA A 85 8.40 19.63 26.45
N LYS A 86 8.30 19.18 27.71
CA LYS A 86 8.80 17.89 28.19
C LYS A 86 8.13 16.66 27.55
N GLN A 87 6.95 16.82 26.96
CA GLN A 87 6.21 15.74 26.28
C GLN A 87 6.70 15.49 24.86
N PHE A 88 7.47 16.43 24.29
CA PHE A 88 8.11 16.30 22.99
C PHE A 88 9.57 15.88 23.19
N GLY A 89 9.86 14.58 23.06
CA GLY A 89 11.20 14.02 23.15
C GLY A 89 11.73 13.58 21.78
N SER A 90 13.05 13.62 21.62
CA SER A 90 13.74 12.95 20.52
C SER A 90 13.82 11.45 20.79
N PHE A 91 13.99 10.63 19.75
CA PHE A 91 14.27 9.19 19.92
C PHE A 91 15.50 8.94 20.79
N ALA A 92 16.45 9.88 20.84
CA ALA A 92 17.63 9.79 21.70
C ALA A 92 17.31 9.96 23.20
N ASP A 93 16.16 10.57 23.54
CA ASP A 93 15.72 10.78 24.92
C ASP A 93 14.96 9.57 25.48
N LEU A 94 14.68 8.57 24.63
CA LEU A 94 14.06 7.33 25.07
C LEU A 94 15.05 6.54 25.94
N PRO A 95 14.66 6.15 27.17
CA PRO A 95 15.51 5.29 27.97
C PRO A 95 15.75 3.98 27.23
N MET A 96 16.99 3.48 27.29
CA MET A 96 17.32 2.15 26.79
C MET A 96 16.33 1.15 27.40
N ARG A 97 15.78 0.25 26.57
CA ARG A 97 14.88 -0.81 27.04
C ARG A 97 15.48 -1.40 28.32
N PRO A 98 14.76 -1.37 29.47
CA PRO A 98 15.29 -1.93 30.69
C PRO A 98 15.72 -3.38 30.42
N GLN A 99 16.84 -3.81 30.99
CA GLN A 99 17.23 -5.22 30.97
C GLN A 99 16.21 -6.00 31.80
N GLN A 100 15.05 -6.25 31.20
CA GLN A 100 14.09 -7.19 31.71
C GLN A 100 14.80 -8.53 31.63
N ARG A 101 15.01 -9.17 32.78
CA ARG A 101 15.50 -10.54 32.83
C ARG A 101 14.55 -11.33 31.94
N LEU A 102 15.06 -11.78 30.80
CA LEU A 102 14.33 -12.69 29.95
C LEU A 102 14.06 -13.91 30.81
N ASP A 103 12.78 -14.12 31.12
CA ASP A 103 12.35 -15.30 31.82
C ASP A 103 12.32 -16.43 30.81
N THR A 104 13.50 -17.04 30.59
CA THR A 104 13.68 -18.08 29.59
C THR A 104 12.77 -19.27 29.88
N GLU A 105 12.43 -19.51 31.14
CA GLU A 105 11.51 -20.59 31.54
C GLU A 105 10.08 -20.35 31.00
N SER A 106 9.54 -19.14 31.14
CA SER A 106 8.23 -18.83 30.54
C SER A 106 8.28 -18.77 29.02
N LEU A 107 9.40 -18.35 28.41
CA LEU A 107 9.58 -18.41 26.96
C LEU A 107 9.61 -19.86 26.45
N ASP A 108 10.32 -20.75 27.12
CA ASP A 108 10.40 -22.16 26.77
C ASP A 108 9.02 -22.84 26.87
N ALA A 109 8.26 -22.56 27.94
CA ALA A 109 6.89 -23.04 28.09
C ALA A 109 5.94 -22.51 27.00
N LEU A 110 6.09 -21.25 26.59
CA LEU A 110 5.33 -20.69 25.47
C LEU A 110 5.70 -21.37 24.14
N PHE A 111 6.97 -21.68 23.90
CA PHE A 111 7.37 -22.39 22.69
C PHE A 111 6.87 -23.84 22.66
N GLU A 112 6.87 -24.53 23.80
CA GLU A 112 6.35 -25.90 23.92
C GLU A 112 4.84 -25.98 23.64
N THR A 113 4.06 -25.01 24.14
CA THR A 113 2.61 -24.94 23.87
C THR A 113 2.30 -24.63 22.40
N VAL A 114 3.09 -23.74 21.77
CA VAL A 114 2.99 -23.46 20.33
C VAL A 114 3.37 -24.68 19.48
N GLU A 115 4.39 -25.44 19.89
CA GLU A 115 4.80 -26.67 19.21
C GLU A 115 3.75 -27.80 19.36
N ALA A 116 3.05 -27.85 20.49
CA ALA A 116 1.92 -28.73 20.71
C ALA A 116 0.66 -28.35 19.89
N GLY A 117 0.68 -27.20 19.20
CA GLY A 117 -0.43 -26.72 18.38
C GLY A 117 -1.59 -26.13 19.17
N GLU A 118 -1.38 -25.85 20.46
CA GLU A 118 -2.34 -25.15 21.32
C GLU A 118 -2.14 -23.63 21.18
N ASP A 119 -3.23 -22.86 21.25
CA ASP A 119 -3.15 -21.39 21.21
C ASP A 119 -2.71 -20.86 22.58
N PRO A 120 -1.46 -20.35 22.72
CA PRO A 120 -0.93 -19.90 24.00
C PRO A 120 -1.63 -18.62 24.50
N ILE A 121 -2.31 -17.87 23.63
CA ILE A 121 -3.03 -16.65 24.02
C ILE A 121 -4.41 -16.99 24.59
N GLY A 122 -5.06 -18.03 24.05
CA GLY A 122 -6.37 -18.48 24.52
C GLY A 122 -6.38 -18.88 26.00
N SER A 123 -5.36 -19.64 26.43
CA SER A 123 -5.23 -20.10 27.83
C SER A 123 -4.95 -18.96 28.83
N LEU A 124 -4.25 -17.90 28.40
CA LEU A 124 -3.99 -16.71 29.23
C LEU A 124 -5.23 -15.83 29.40
N LEU A 125 -6.13 -15.80 28.41
CA LEU A 125 -7.37 -15.03 28.47
C LEU A 125 -8.43 -15.72 29.35
N GLU A 126 -8.41 -17.05 29.41
CA GLU A 126 -9.35 -17.85 30.21
C GLU A 126 -9.11 -17.75 31.71
N GLY A 127 -7.88 -17.44 32.15
CA GLY A 127 -7.54 -17.20 33.56
C GLY A 127 -7.77 -15.75 34.05
N LEU A 128 -8.11 -14.83 33.16
CA LEU A 128 -8.42 -13.42 33.45
C LEU A 128 -9.93 -13.13 33.56
N LEU A 129 -10.77 -14.14 33.29
CA LEU A 129 -12.22 -14.15 33.50
C LEU A 129 -12.58 -14.93 34.76
#